data_AF-A0A7S2YAX7-F1
#
_entry.id   AF-A0A7S2YAX7-F1
#
_cell.length_a   1.000
_cell.length_b   1.000
_cell.length_c   1.000
_cell.angle_alpha   90.00
_cell.angle_beta   90.00
_cell.angle_gamma   90.00
#
_symmetry.space_group_name_H-M   'P 1'
#
loop_
_entity.id
_entity.type
_entity.pdbx_description
1 polymer ?
#
loop_
_entity_poly.entity_id
_entity_poly.type
_entity_poly.pdbx_seq_one_letter_code
_entity_poly.pdbx_strand_id
1 'polypeptide(L)'
;DNAPSVTYIDVVLVPMLDDNCYESEVGRICDWHSMGIGRKKDANSTATWFCCTSQAQETGLCNHEEDGHLLIDSQKFLGQSLNVTVPTSSEIAAWGDKLSVPMPFTFDIPDPGNYTVIMTNCDVQFGRPVVVSGPTEWVSFEADFEKFFSENVPFYLIMALLYTVLGGWYRYLMTQNQESRITLEEWIFALIMIGWGEVLFRFAQYAALKENDSFSTGFLTIGAILGGLKHGMSRCLLLLLALGWGVVHASVDPNKRAIVLSMTIVYIALKTIADILINMSDGDTSVGGLISLCVWFTWLIDLFFFVWIPIALLQTMKHLKSTNQSRKLERYRSLLRILGLAILLTMTLVALIIADFVYDGGIEISLLNITQGNEVNFFLILTFIAIVWKPNPMARDFVYA
;
A
#
# COMPACT_ATOMS: atom_id res chain seq x y z
N ASP A 1 8.13 22.83 -55.56
CA ASP A 1 8.35 21.50 -54.95
C ASP A 1 8.07 21.57 -53.45
N ASN A 2 6.83 21.29 -53.08
CA ASN A 2 6.39 21.27 -51.68
C ASN A 2 6.64 19.85 -51.14
N ALA A 3 7.88 19.56 -50.73
CA ALA A 3 8.13 18.43 -49.86
C ALA A 3 7.48 18.74 -48.50
N PRO A 4 6.68 17.83 -47.91
CA PRO A 4 6.07 18.09 -46.63
C PRO A 4 7.16 18.12 -45.54
N SER A 5 7.20 19.19 -44.74
CA SER A 5 8.25 19.39 -43.74
C SER A 5 8.09 18.43 -42.57
N VAL A 6 9.10 17.58 -42.39
CA VAL A 6 9.27 16.71 -41.23
C VAL A 6 9.89 17.55 -40.12
N THR A 7 9.28 17.56 -38.95
CA THR A 7 9.85 18.25 -37.78
C THR A 7 10.63 17.23 -36.96
N TYR A 8 11.85 17.57 -36.55
CA TYR A 8 12.70 16.71 -35.72
C TYR A 8 12.71 17.24 -34.28
N ILE A 9 12.61 16.32 -33.31
CA ILE A 9 12.79 16.61 -31.89
C ILE A 9 13.95 15.76 -31.41
N ASP A 10 15.02 16.40 -30.99
CA ASP A 10 16.16 15.71 -30.40
C ASP A 10 15.98 15.66 -28.89
N VAL A 11 16.03 14.45 -28.34
CA VAL A 11 15.96 14.16 -26.91
C VAL A 11 17.31 13.65 -26.47
N VAL A 12 17.96 14.36 -25.56
CA VAL A 12 19.32 14.09 -25.13
C VAL A 12 19.36 13.94 -23.61
N LEU A 13 19.86 12.80 -23.14
CA LEU A 13 20.11 12.54 -21.73
C LEU A 13 21.59 12.79 -21.44
N VAL A 14 21.88 13.69 -20.50
CA VAL A 14 23.25 14.09 -20.15
C VAL A 14 23.54 13.79 -18.69
N PRO A 15 24.62 13.05 -18.36
CA PRO A 15 25.10 12.95 -16.98
C PRO A 15 25.65 14.31 -16.54
N MET A 16 25.18 14.81 -15.41
CA MET A 16 25.70 16.03 -14.80
C MET A 16 27.04 15.72 -14.13
N LEU A 17 28.10 16.29 -14.70
CA LEU A 17 29.48 16.16 -14.21
C LEU A 17 29.82 17.15 -13.09
N ASP A 18 28.97 18.16 -12.87
CA ASP A 18 29.16 19.23 -11.88
C ASP A 18 27.86 19.45 -11.07
N ASP A 19 27.93 19.30 -9.75
CA ASP A 19 26.78 19.45 -8.83
C ASP A 19 26.20 20.87 -8.75
N ASN A 20 26.89 21.86 -9.34
CA ASN A 20 26.53 23.28 -9.25
C ASN A 20 25.66 23.78 -10.43
N CYS A 21 25.17 22.89 -11.28
CA CYS A 21 24.28 23.20 -12.39
C CYS A 21 22.82 23.16 -11.92
N TYR A 22 22.36 24.22 -11.26
CA TYR A 22 20.95 24.40 -10.90
C TYR A 22 20.41 25.70 -11.50
N GLU A 23 19.14 25.66 -11.91
CA GLU A 23 18.42 26.80 -12.48
C GLU A 23 18.40 27.96 -11.48
N SER A 24 18.99 29.09 -11.86
CA SER A 24 18.89 30.35 -11.12
C SER A 24 18.42 31.41 -12.11
N GLU A 25 17.35 32.14 -11.76
CA GLU A 25 16.92 33.37 -12.44
C GLU A 25 18.04 34.42 -12.53
N VAL A 26 19.15 34.23 -11.81
CA VAL A 26 20.34 35.06 -11.82
C VAL A 26 21.58 34.19 -12.07
N GLY A 27 21.73 33.72 -13.31
CA GLY A 27 23.02 33.47 -13.96
C GLY A 27 24.04 32.61 -13.21
N ARG A 28 23.86 31.28 -13.24
CA ARG A 28 24.94 30.36 -13.62
C ARG A 28 24.39 29.39 -14.65
N ILE A 29 24.73 29.65 -15.91
CA ILE A 29 24.42 28.80 -17.05
C ILE A 29 25.39 27.64 -17.00
N CYS A 30 24.88 26.42 -17.00
CA CYS A 30 25.72 25.23 -17.09
C CYS A 30 26.57 25.33 -18.35
N ASP A 31 27.87 24.99 -18.28
CA ASP A 31 28.74 25.05 -19.45
C ASP A 31 28.45 23.85 -20.36
N TRP A 32 27.34 23.92 -21.09
CA TRP A 32 26.86 22.88 -22.00
C TRP A 32 27.92 22.47 -23.03
N HIS A 33 28.82 23.37 -23.41
CA HIS A 33 29.90 23.08 -24.34
C HIS A 33 30.97 22.16 -23.74
N SER A 34 31.23 22.28 -22.43
CA SER A 34 32.13 21.35 -21.72
C SER A 34 31.55 19.93 -21.70
N MET A 35 30.22 19.82 -21.69
CA MET A 35 29.47 18.55 -21.76
C MET A 35 29.23 18.05 -23.20
N GLY A 36 29.80 18.75 -24.21
CA GLY A 36 29.69 18.36 -25.61
C GLY A 36 28.40 18.78 -26.31
N ILE A 37 27.64 19.73 -25.75
CA ILE A 37 26.42 20.28 -26.36
C ILE A 37 26.69 21.67 -26.94
N GLY A 38 26.34 21.84 -28.21
CA GLY A 38 26.58 23.06 -28.97
C GLY A 38 28.03 23.23 -29.42
N ARG A 39 28.24 23.97 -30.51
CA ARG A 39 29.57 24.27 -31.07
C ARG A 39 29.85 25.77 -30.98
N LYS A 40 31.15 26.09 -30.83
CA LYS A 40 31.68 27.46 -30.93
C LYS A 40 32.56 27.56 -32.17
N LYS A 41 32.50 28.68 -32.87
CA LYS A 41 33.32 28.95 -34.06
C LYS A 41 34.81 29.04 -33.72
N ASP A 42 35.14 29.71 -32.62
CA ASP A 42 36.50 29.84 -32.10
C ASP A 42 36.49 29.69 -30.58
N ALA A 43 37.58 29.19 -29.98
CA ALA A 43 37.70 29.02 -28.52
C ALA A 43 37.55 30.33 -27.73
N ASN A 44 37.74 31.48 -28.39
CA ASN A 44 37.67 32.82 -27.81
C ASN A 44 36.44 33.62 -28.26
N SER A 45 35.54 33.02 -29.06
CA SER A 45 34.33 33.68 -29.54
C SER A 45 33.19 33.53 -28.53
N THR A 46 32.40 34.59 -28.36
CA THR A 46 31.18 34.60 -27.55
C THR A 46 29.97 34.06 -28.30
N ALA A 47 30.07 33.84 -29.61
CA ALA A 47 28.98 33.32 -30.41
C ALA A 47 28.88 31.79 -30.25
N THR A 48 27.74 31.34 -29.71
CA THR A 48 27.42 29.94 -29.43
C THR A 48 26.26 29.48 -30.30
N TRP A 49 26.37 28.29 -30.88
CA TRP A 49 25.31 27.67 -31.65
C TRP A 49 24.95 26.32 -31.03
N PHE A 50 23.69 26.17 -30.65
CA PHE A 50 23.15 24.90 -30.16
C PHE A 50 22.44 24.13 -31.27
N CYS A 51 21.72 24.82 -32.14
CA CYS A 51 21.02 24.22 -33.28
C CYS A 51 21.81 24.40 -34.57
N CYS A 52 21.79 23.37 -35.43
CA CYS A 52 22.21 23.55 -36.82
C CYS A 52 21.16 24.38 -37.56
N THR A 53 21.57 25.56 -37.98
CA THR A 53 20.77 26.47 -38.81
C THR A 53 21.56 26.82 -40.06
N SER A 54 20.91 27.37 -41.08
CA SER A 54 21.59 27.87 -42.29
C SER A 54 22.79 28.79 -41.99
N GLN A 55 22.71 29.65 -40.96
CA GLN A 55 23.83 30.48 -40.51
C GLN A 55 24.99 29.67 -39.89
N ALA A 56 24.67 28.59 -39.18
CA ALA A 56 25.67 27.67 -38.63
C ALA A 56 26.35 26.85 -39.74
N GLN A 57 25.63 26.51 -40.82
CA GLN A 57 26.19 25.84 -42.01
C GLN A 57 27.17 26.76 -42.75
N GLU A 58 26.80 28.03 -42.98
CA GLU A 58 27.66 29.02 -43.63
C GLU A 58 28.97 29.27 -42.86
N THR A 59 28.95 29.08 -41.54
CA THR A 59 30.13 29.19 -40.67
C THR A 59 30.94 27.90 -40.57
N GLY A 60 30.53 26.83 -41.26
CA GLY A 60 31.21 25.54 -41.28
C GLY A 60 31.04 24.71 -40.01
N LEU A 61 30.03 25.02 -39.18
CA LEU A 61 29.81 24.35 -37.91
C LEU A 61 28.95 23.08 -38.03
N CYS A 62 28.17 22.93 -39.10
CA CYS A 62 27.35 21.74 -39.34
C CYS A 62 27.11 21.50 -40.83
N ASN A 63 26.73 20.26 -41.16
CA ASN A 63 26.43 19.84 -42.53
C ASN A 63 24.95 20.07 -42.90
N HIS A 64 24.63 20.02 -44.19
CA HIS A 64 23.23 20.07 -44.66
C HIS A 64 22.36 18.91 -44.16
N GLU A 65 22.97 17.77 -43.81
CA GLU A 65 22.26 16.61 -43.25
C GLU A 65 21.91 16.78 -41.75
N GLU A 66 22.60 17.69 -41.06
CA GLU A 66 22.35 17.99 -39.64
C GLU A 66 21.35 19.15 -39.47
N ASP A 67 20.78 19.67 -40.57
CA ASP A 67 19.87 20.82 -40.53
C ASP A 67 18.63 20.52 -39.67
N GLY A 68 18.31 21.42 -38.74
CA GLY A 68 17.20 21.24 -37.81
C GLY A 68 17.48 20.30 -36.63
N HIS A 69 18.71 19.80 -36.48
CA HIS A 69 19.15 19.01 -35.32
C HIS A 69 20.01 19.79 -34.32
N LEU A 70 20.08 19.28 -33.09
CA LEU A 70 20.97 19.74 -32.02
C LEU A 70 22.42 19.36 -32.34
N LEU A 71 23.33 20.32 -32.17
CA LEU A 71 24.76 20.09 -32.37
C LEU A 71 25.34 19.36 -31.16
N ILE A 72 25.79 18.12 -31.39
CA ILE A 72 26.48 17.31 -30.39
C ILE A 72 27.94 17.11 -30.83
N ASP A 73 28.87 17.31 -29.91
CA ASP A 73 30.28 16.97 -30.07
C ASP A 73 30.52 15.55 -29.57
N SER A 74 30.57 14.61 -30.53
CA SER A 74 30.77 13.17 -30.28
C SER A 74 32.01 12.83 -29.43
N GLN A 75 33.02 13.70 -29.34
CA GLN A 75 34.22 13.43 -28.54
C GLN A 75 34.08 13.80 -27.06
N LYS A 76 33.15 14.71 -26.72
CA LYS A 76 32.94 15.21 -25.36
C LYS A 76 31.62 14.72 -24.76
N PHE A 77 30.68 14.36 -25.61
CA PHE A 77 29.37 13.91 -25.21
C PHE A 77 29.44 12.50 -24.60
N LEU A 78 29.14 12.42 -23.30
CA LEU A 78 29.07 11.16 -22.53
C LEU A 78 27.64 10.66 -22.31
N GLY A 79 26.66 11.35 -22.91
CA GLY A 79 25.24 11.06 -22.76
C GLY A 79 24.68 10.10 -23.81
N GLN A 80 23.35 10.03 -23.86
CA GLN A 80 22.61 9.31 -24.90
C GLN A 80 21.72 10.30 -25.65
N SER A 81 21.63 10.17 -26.98
CA SER A 81 20.83 11.05 -27.84
C SER A 81 19.88 10.24 -28.70
N LEU A 82 18.66 10.75 -28.88
CA LEU A 82 17.64 10.12 -29.69
C LEU A 82 16.89 11.17 -30.51
N ASN A 83 16.74 10.89 -31.81
CA ASN A 83 16.10 11.81 -32.74
C ASN A 83 14.69 11.30 -33.06
N VAL A 84 13.68 12.13 -32.82
CA VAL A 84 12.27 11.79 -33.00
C VAL A 84 11.72 12.56 -34.18
N THR A 85 11.22 11.84 -35.18
CA THR A 85 10.58 12.44 -36.36
C THR A 85 9.08 12.63 -36.12
N VAL A 86 8.60 13.87 -36.22
CA VAL A 86 7.18 14.19 -36.18
C VAL A 86 6.59 14.06 -37.58
N PRO A 87 5.58 13.19 -37.79
CA PRO A 87 4.98 12.94 -39.09
C PRO A 87 4.29 14.17 -39.70
N THR A 88 4.03 14.11 -40.99
CA THR A 88 3.48 15.24 -41.77
C THR A 88 1.96 15.32 -41.67
N SER A 89 1.37 16.50 -41.91
CA SER A 89 -0.04 16.82 -41.63
C SER A 89 -1.07 15.89 -42.30
N SER A 90 -0.71 15.28 -43.44
CA SER A 90 -1.57 14.30 -44.13
C SER A 90 -1.75 13.00 -43.35
N GLU A 91 -0.81 12.62 -42.49
CA GLU A 91 -0.90 11.44 -41.62
C GLU A 91 -1.56 11.77 -40.28
N ILE A 92 -1.40 13.02 -39.80
CA ILE A 92 -2.00 13.52 -38.55
C ILE A 92 -3.54 13.64 -38.67
N ALA A 93 -4.06 13.94 -39.87
CA ALA A 93 -5.51 14.03 -40.12
C ALA A 93 -6.26 12.72 -39.81
N ALA A 94 -5.58 11.57 -39.81
CA ALA A 94 -6.17 10.30 -39.42
C ALA A 94 -6.28 10.13 -37.89
N TRP A 95 -5.52 10.88 -37.10
CA TRP A 95 -5.27 10.63 -35.66
C TRP A 95 -5.81 11.76 -34.74
N GLY A 96 -6.38 12.83 -35.30
CA GLY A 96 -6.96 13.97 -34.55
C GLY A 96 -5.90 14.97 -34.04
N ASP A 97 -6.33 16.05 -33.38
CA ASP A 97 -5.47 17.16 -32.88
C ASP A 97 -4.41 16.73 -31.83
N LYS A 98 -4.35 15.45 -31.49
CA LYS A 98 -3.40 14.87 -30.53
C LYS A 98 -2.65 13.73 -31.19
N LEU A 99 -1.40 13.99 -31.57
CA LEU A 99 -0.49 12.93 -31.99
C LEU A 99 0.00 12.19 -30.75
N SER A 100 -0.59 11.03 -30.45
CA SER A 100 -0.02 10.08 -29.49
C SER A 100 1.00 9.20 -30.22
N VAL A 101 2.25 9.64 -30.30
CA VAL A 101 3.34 8.74 -30.71
C VAL A 101 3.54 7.76 -29.54
N PRO A 102 3.40 6.44 -29.73
CA PRO A 102 3.81 5.49 -28.72
C PRO A 102 5.32 5.68 -28.50
N MET A 103 5.68 6.24 -27.35
CA MET A 103 7.06 6.54 -26.97
C MET A 103 7.61 5.40 -26.09
N PRO A 104 8.38 4.44 -26.61
CA PRO A 104 9.23 3.59 -25.78
C PRO A 104 10.63 4.20 -25.72
N PHE A 105 10.81 5.34 -25.05
CA PHE A 105 12.15 5.88 -24.81
C PHE A 105 12.63 5.37 -23.45
N THR A 106 13.49 4.36 -23.51
CA THR A 106 14.21 3.84 -22.35
C THR A 106 15.68 4.20 -22.56
N PHE A 107 16.21 5.03 -21.66
CA PHE A 107 17.63 5.28 -21.57
C PHE A 107 18.18 4.39 -20.47
N ASP A 108 19.10 3.49 -20.82
CA ASP A 108 19.75 2.65 -19.83
C ASP A 108 20.86 3.47 -19.15
N ILE A 109 20.68 3.74 -17.85
CA ILE A 109 21.62 4.55 -17.07
C ILE A 109 22.61 3.62 -16.35
N PRO A 110 23.89 3.57 -16.77
CA PRO A 110 24.87 2.64 -16.19
C PRO A 110 25.40 3.11 -14.83
N ASP A 111 25.55 4.43 -14.63
CA ASP A 111 26.20 5.01 -13.46
C ASP A 111 25.22 5.86 -12.63
N PRO A 112 25.23 5.76 -11.28
CA PRO A 112 24.39 6.61 -10.44
C PRO A 112 24.89 8.06 -10.50
N GLY A 113 23.96 9.01 -10.64
CA GLY A 113 24.29 10.44 -10.72
C GLY A 113 23.07 11.30 -11.04
N ASN A 114 23.29 12.61 -11.08
CA ASN A 114 22.28 13.55 -11.56
C ASN A 114 22.27 13.52 -13.09
N TYR A 115 21.10 13.42 -13.69
CA TYR A 115 20.94 13.45 -15.14
C TYR A 115 20.00 14.58 -15.54
N THR A 116 20.21 15.14 -16.74
CA THR A 116 19.31 16.13 -17.31
C THR A 116 18.87 15.69 -18.69
N VAL A 117 17.55 15.82 -18.92
CA VAL A 117 16.93 15.57 -20.21
C VAL A 117 16.77 16.91 -20.91
N ILE A 118 17.37 17.03 -22.09
CA ILE A 118 17.26 18.17 -22.97
C ILE A 118 16.38 17.76 -24.14
N MET A 119 15.29 18.48 -24.36
CA MET A 119 14.42 18.29 -25.51
C MET A 119 14.48 19.55 -26.36
N THR A 120 14.93 19.43 -27.60
CA THR A 120 15.10 20.57 -28.50
C THR A 120 14.42 20.36 -29.82
N ASN A 121 13.73 21.41 -30.28
CA ASN A 121 13.23 21.53 -31.64
C ASN A 121 14.06 22.62 -32.33
N CYS A 122 14.98 22.19 -33.17
CA CYS A 122 15.95 23.07 -33.84
C CYS A 122 15.54 23.46 -35.27
N ASP A 123 14.41 22.95 -35.76
CA ASP A 123 13.89 23.30 -37.09
C ASP A 123 13.18 24.66 -37.05
N VAL A 124 13.95 25.72 -37.29
CA VAL A 124 13.49 27.11 -37.27
C VAL A 124 12.80 27.56 -38.55
N GLN A 125 12.98 26.86 -39.67
CA GLN A 125 12.47 27.30 -40.98
C GLN A 125 11.16 26.60 -41.35
N PHE A 126 11.03 25.31 -41.02
CA PHE A 126 9.90 24.48 -41.42
C PHE A 126 9.27 23.71 -40.25
N GLY A 127 9.84 23.87 -39.06
CA GLY A 127 9.41 23.19 -37.85
C GLY A 127 8.09 23.74 -37.33
N ARG A 128 7.26 22.81 -36.83
CA ARG A 128 6.00 23.16 -36.17
C ARG A 128 6.25 23.38 -34.68
N PRO A 129 5.49 24.27 -34.01
CA PRO A 129 5.51 24.35 -32.56
C PRO A 129 4.95 23.03 -32.00
N VAL A 130 5.74 22.35 -31.16
CA VAL A 130 5.37 21.10 -30.52
C VAL A 130 5.24 21.31 -29.02
N VAL A 131 4.16 20.80 -28.44
CA VAL A 131 3.99 20.69 -26.99
C VAL A 131 4.18 19.22 -26.62
N VAL A 132 5.23 18.93 -25.87
CA VAL A 132 5.45 17.61 -25.30
C VAL A 132 4.79 17.57 -23.93
N SER A 133 3.90 16.60 -23.72
CA SER A 133 3.24 16.37 -22.44
C SER A 133 3.17 14.87 -22.20
N GLY A 134 3.71 14.44 -21.06
CA GLY A 134 3.73 13.05 -20.65
C GLY A 134 4.36 12.91 -19.27
N PRO A 135 4.03 11.84 -18.52
CA PRO A 135 4.72 11.52 -17.29
C PRO A 135 6.16 11.05 -17.58
N THR A 136 7.10 11.44 -16.73
CA THR A 136 8.47 10.94 -16.73
C THR A 136 8.72 10.16 -15.45
N GLU A 137 9.10 8.88 -15.57
CA GLU A 137 9.42 8.02 -14.43
C GLU A 137 10.92 7.74 -14.38
N TRP A 138 11.52 7.97 -13.22
CA TRP A 138 12.93 7.68 -12.97
C TRP A 138 13.02 6.46 -12.07
N VAL A 139 13.44 5.33 -12.63
CA VAL A 139 13.48 4.05 -11.92
C VAL A 139 14.92 3.71 -11.57
N SER A 140 15.23 3.68 -10.27
CA SER A 140 16.50 3.19 -9.74
C SER A 140 16.25 1.96 -8.88
N PHE A 141 17.05 0.91 -9.04
CA PHE A 141 16.93 -0.31 -8.25
C PHE A 141 17.03 -0.04 -6.73
N GLU A 142 17.92 0.86 -6.32
CA GLU A 142 18.10 1.19 -4.90
C GLU A 142 16.92 1.98 -4.35
N ALA A 143 16.41 2.95 -5.12
CA ALA A 143 15.20 3.71 -4.77
C ALA A 143 13.97 2.79 -4.72
N ASP A 144 13.83 1.85 -5.66
CA ASP A 144 12.74 0.87 -5.65
C ASP A 144 12.84 -0.11 -4.50
N PHE A 145 14.06 -0.52 -4.15
CA PHE A 145 14.33 -1.38 -3.01
C PHE A 145 13.99 -0.64 -1.71
N GLU A 146 14.48 0.59 -1.49
CA GLU A 146 14.16 1.41 -0.32
C GLU A 146 12.65 1.71 -0.24
N LYS A 147 12.02 2.06 -1.36
CA LYS A 147 10.57 2.26 -1.45
C LYS A 147 9.81 0.95 -1.15
N PHE A 148 10.40 -0.24 -1.36
CA PHE A 148 9.80 -1.57 -1.02
C PHE A 148 9.97 -1.90 0.45
N PHE A 149 11.10 -1.52 1.05
CA PHE A 149 11.37 -1.67 2.48
C PHE A 149 10.81 -0.54 3.34
N SER A 150 10.06 0.39 2.75
CA SER A 150 9.26 1.36 3.51
C SER A 150 8.37 0.62 4.54
N GLU A 151 8.15 1.26 5.68
CA GLU A 151 7.78 0.65 6.98
C GLU A 151 6.53 -0.28 6.97
N ASN A 152 5.72 -0.28 5.91
CA ASN A 152 4.41 -0.97 5.88
C ASN A 152 4.36 -2.25 5.05
N VAL A 153 4.98 -2.25 3.87
CA VAL A 153 4.93 -3.39 2.93
C VAL A 153 5.54 -4.68 3.53
N PRO A 154 6.76 -4.66 4.14
CA PRO A 154 7.35 -5.88 4.68
C PRO A 154 6.57 -6.39 5.89
N PHE A 155 5.96 -5.51 6.70
CA PHE A 155 5.12 -5.90 7.83
C PHE A 155 3.93 -6.77 7.39
N TYR A 156 3.13 -6.28 6.42
CA TYR A 156 1.96 -7.04 5.95
C TYR A 156 2.37 -8.32 5.21
N LEU A 157 3.52 -8.34 4.53
CA LEU A 157 4.06 -9.56 3.92
C LEU A 157 4.41 -10.62 4.99
N ILE A 158 5.14 -10.24 6.04
CA ILE A 158 5.49 -11.14 7.15
C ILE A 158 4.23 -11.67 7.82
N MET A 159 3.26 -10.79 8.10
CA MET A 159 1.98 -11.20 8.68
C MET A 159 1.23 -12.17 7.76
N ALA A 160 1.20 -11.95 6.44
CA ALA A 160 0.57 -12.86 5.49
C ALA A 160 1.21 -14.26 5.53
N LEU A 161 2.54 -14.33 5.62
CA LEU A 161 3.27 -15.59 5.78
C LEU A 161 2.92 -16.29 7.10
N LEU A 162 2.88 -15.55 8.21
CA LEU A 162 2.49 -16.09 9.52
C LEU A 162 1.06 -16.65 9.52
N TYR A 163 0.10 -15.94 8.91
CA TYR A 163 -1.26 -16.43 8.72
C TYR A 163 -1.30 -17.67 7.82
N THR A 164 -0.46 -17.74 6.78
CA THR A 164 -0.36 -18.90 5.89
C THR A 164 0.12 -20.14 6.66
N VAL A 165 1.14 -19.99 7.51
CA VAL A 165 1.65 -21.07 8.37
C VAL A 165 0.57 -21.52 9.37
N LEU A 166 -0.08 -20.58 10.06
CA LEU A 166 -1.13 -20.87 11.03
C LEU A 166 -2.33 -21.57 10.37
N GLY A 167 -2.80 -21.05 9.23
CA GLY A 167 -3.91 -21.60 8.47
C GLY A 167 -3.60 -22.99 7.91
N GLY A 168 -2.41 -23.19 7.37
CA GLY A 168 -1.94 -24.49 6.89
C GLY A 168 -1.87 -25.53 8.00
N TRP A 169 -1.27 -25.18 9.14
CA TRP A 169 -1.21 -26.03 10.33
C TRP A 169 -2.60 -26.40 10.85
N TYR A 170 -3.50 -25.41 10.98
CA TYR A 170 -4.85 -25.64 11.49
C TYR A 170 -5.69 -26.49 10.52
N ARG A 171 -5.59 -26.21 9.22
CA ARG A 171 -6.26 -27.00 8.18
C ARG A 171 -5.77 -28.45 8.17
N TYR A 172 -4.47 -28.66 8.30
CA TYR A 172 -3.89 -30.01 8.40
C TYR A 172 -4.49 -30.80 9.57
N LEU A 173 -4.55 -30.21 10.76
CA LEU A 173 -5.20 -30.83 11.93
C LEU A 173 -6.68 -31.13 11.70
N MET A 174 -7.40 -30.22 11.04
CA MET A 174 -8.81 -30.40 10.69
C MET A 174 -9.04 -31.53 9.68
N THR A 175 -8.08 -31.75 8.77
CA THR A 175 -8.12 -32.87 7.81
C THR A 175 -7.74 -34.21 8.43
N GLN A 176 -6.94 -34.22 9.50
CA GLN A 176 -6.61 -35.44 10.24
C GLN A 176 -7.79 -35.91 11.10
N ASN A 177 -8.53 -34.97 11.70
CA ASN A 177 -9.63 -35.27 12.64
C ASN A 177 -11.02 -34.99 12.04
N GLN A 178 -11.27 -35.40 10.79
CA GLN A 178 -12.51 -35.06 10.08
C GLN A 178 -13.77 -35.63 10.75
N GLU A 179 -13.65 -36.79 11.38
CA GLU A 179 -14.77 -37.48 12.01
C GLU A 179 -15.27 -36.80 13.28
N SER A 180 -14.49 -35.87 13.85
CA SER A 180 -14.80 -35.18 15.11
C SER A 180 -14.98 -33.66 14.96
N ARG A 181 -15.30 -33.16 13.75
CA ARG A 181 -15.45 -31.72 13.49
C ARG A 181 -16.56 -31.09 14.33
N ILE A 182 -16.22 -29.99 15.00
CA ILE A 182 -17.16 -29.13 15.73
C ILE A 182 -17.34 -27.83 14.95
N THR A 183 -18.56 -27.28 14.94
CA THR A 183 -18.88 -25.99 14.30
C THR A 183 -17.95 -24.85 14.74
N LEU A 184 -17.47 -24.86 15.98
CA LEU A 184 -16.49 -23.88 16.48
C LEU A 184 -15.18 -23.89 15.67
N GLU A 185 -14.68 -25.07 15.33
CA GLU A 185 -13.41 -25.21 14.63
C GLU A 185 -13.48 -24.60 13.22
N GLU A 186 -14.65 -24.68 12.59
CA GLU A 186 -14.94 -24.05 11.29
C GLU A 186 -14.95 -22.51 11.40
N TRP A 187 -15.55 -21.97 12.47
CA TRP A 187 -15.54 -20.51 12.70
C TRP A 187 -14.13 -19.97 12.99
N ILE A 188 -13.31 -20.71 13.75
CA ILE A 188 -11.92 -20.34 13.99
C ILE A 188 -11.13 -20.34 12.68
N PHE A 189 -11.29 -21.39 11.85
CA PHE A 189 -10.63 -21.45 10.55
C PHE A 189 -11.10 -20.32 9.62
N ALA A 190 -12.40 -20.02 9.60
CA ALA A 190 -12.94 -18.90 8.83
C ALA A 190 -12.33 -17.56 9.26
N LEU A 191 -12.17 -17.33 10.57
CA LEU A 191 -11.49 -16.12 11.07
C LEU A 191 -10.02 -16.05 10.65
N ILE A 192 -9.29 -17.17 10.64
CA ILE A 192 -7.92 -17.22 10.13
C ILE A 192 -7.88 -16.84 8.65
N MET A 193 -8.80 -17.35 7.84
CA MET A 193 -8.88 -17.04 6.40
C MET A 193 -9.26 -15.57 6.14
N ILE A 194 -10.18 -15.01 6.93
CA ILE A 194 -10.56 -13.60 6.82
C ILE A 194 -9.37 -12.71 7.20
N GLY A 195 -8.66 -13.02 8.30
CA GLY A 195 -7.47 -12.29 8.71
C GLY A 195 -6.34 -12.37 7.68
N TRP A 196 -6.10 -13.55 7.10
CA TRP A 196 -5.16 -13.72 5.99
C TRP A 196 -5.55 -12.88 4.77
N GLY A 197 -6.83 -12.93 4.37
CA GLY A 197 -7.35 -12.14 3.26
C GLY A 197 -7.17 -10.64 3.50
N GLU A 198 -7.53 -10.14 4.67
CA GLU A 198 -7.34 -8.72 5.01
C GLU A 198 -5.88 -8.29 4.86
N VAL A 199 -4.95 -9.05 5.46
CA VAL A 199 -3.52 -8.73 5.42
C VAL A 199 -2.99 -8.75 3.99
N LEU A 200 -3.46 -9.68 3.15
CA LEU A 200 -3.12 -9.72 1.73
C LEU A 200 -3.66 -8.51 0.96
N PHE A 201 -4.92 -8.12 1.19
CA PHE A 201 -5.49 -6.95 0.53
C PHE A 201 -4.84 -5.65 1.00
N ARG A 202 -4.46 -5.54 2.28
CA ARG A 202 -3.64 -4.43 2.79
C ARG A 202 -2.26 -4.42 2.14
N PHE A 203 -1.60 -5.57 2.03
CA PHE A 203 -0.32 -5.68 1.30
C PHE A 203 -0.47 -5.21 -0.15
N ALA A 204 -1.48 -5.69 -0.87
CA ALA A 204 -1.76 -5.27 -2.25
C ALA A 204 -2.07 -3.78 -2.35
N GLN A 205 -2.80 -3.20 -1.39
CA GLN A 205 -3.09 -1.78 -1.32
C GLN A 205 -1.80 -0.95 -1.16
N TYR A 206 -0.94 -1.30 -0.19
CA TYR A 206 0.32 -0.58 0.02
C TYR A 206 1.30 -0.77 -1.14
N ALA A 207 1.31 -1.96 -1.76
CA ALA A 207 2.11 -2.20 -2.97
C ALA A 207 1.59 -1.37 -4.17
N ALA A 208 0.27 -1.31 -4.37
CA ALA A 208 -0.33 -0.55 -5.46
C ALA A 208 -0.20 0.98 -5.28
N LEU A 209 -0.32 1.45 -4.03
CA LEU A 209 -0.06 2.86 -3.67
C LEU A 209 1.38 3.24 -4.02
N LYS A 210 2.31 2.32 -3.78
CA LYS A 210 3.73 2.54 -4.07
C LYS A 210 4.02 2.59 -5.57
N GLU A 211 3.32 1.82 -6.38
CA GLU A 211 3.54 1.75 -7.83
C GLU A 211 2.86 2.91 -8.57
N ASN A 212 1.60 3.22 -8.22
CA ASN A 212 0.79 4.19 -8.97
C ASN A 212 0.68 5.55 -8.28
N ASP A 213 1.42 5.76 -7.17
CA ASP A 213 1.33 6.90 -6.24
C ASP A 213 -0.10 7.29 -5.84
N SER A 214 -1.05 6.34 -5.97
CA SER A 214 -2.48 6.55 -5.75
C SER A 214 -3.12 5.29 -5.16
N PHE A 215 -4.07 5.50 -4.24
CA PHE A 215 -4.82 4.40 -3.65
C PHE A 215 -5.77 3.79 -4.67
N SER A 216 -5.58 2.50 -4.97
CA SER A 216 -6.60 1.74 -5.68
C SER A 216 -7.83 1.56 -4.77
N THR A 217 -8.91 2.26 -5.10
CA THR A 217 -10.19 2.20 -4.37
C THR A 217 -10.69 0.77 -4.18
N GLY A 218 -10.42 -0.13 -5.14
CA GLY A 218 -10.82 -1.54 -5.07
C GLY A 218 -10.12 -2.29 -3.93
N PHE A 219 -8.79 -2.19 -3.83
CA PHE A 219 -8.05 -2.89 -2.76
C PHE A 219 -8.36 -2.32 -1.39
N LEU A 220 -8.50 -0.98 -1.29
CA LEU A 220 -8.89 -0.32 -0.05
C LEU A 220 -10.25 -0.80 0.46
N THR A 221 -11.27 -0.81 -0.40
CA THR A 221 -12.64 -1.17 0.00
C THR A 221 -12.74 -2.63 0.43
N ILE A 222 -12.10 -3.56 -0.29
CA ILE A 222 -12.09 -4.98 0.08
C ILE A 222 -11.32 -5.19 1.41
N GLY A 223 -10.18 -4.53 1.56
CA GLY A 223 -9.40 -4.55 2.81
C GLY A 223 -10.22 -4.07 4.01
N ALA A 224 -10.93 -2.94 3.86
CA ALA A 224 -11.80 -2.40 4.90
C ALA A 224 -12.96 -3.34 5.27
N ILE A 225 -13.60 -3.98 4.28
CA ILE A 225 -14.68 -4.95 4.51
C ILE A 225 -14.15 -6.17 5.28
N LEU A 226 -13.01 -6.72 4.86
CA LEU A 226 -12.40 -7.88 5.53
C LEU A 226 -11.95 -7.54 6.95
N GLY A 227 -11.41 -6.33 7.18
CA GLY A 227 -11.07 -5.84 8.51
C GLY A 227 -12.28 -5.68 9.40
N GLY A 228 -13.36 -5.06 8.89
CA GLY A 228 -14.64 -4.97 9.58
C GLY A 228 -15.17 -6.36 9.96
N LEU A 229 -15.15 -7.29 9.01
CA LEU A 229 -15.60 -8.67 9.19
C LEU A 229 -14.76 -9.41 10.24
N LYS A 230 -13.43 -9.33 10.18
CA LYS A 230 -12.49 -9.91 11.15
C LYS A 230 -12.82 -9.46 12.57
N HIS A 231 -12.96 -8.15 12.75
CA HIS A 231 -13.20 -7.55 14.06
C HIS A 231 -14.61 -7.83 14.58
N GLY A 232 -15.64 -7.80 13.73
CA GLY A 232 -17.01 -8.11 14.12
C GLY A 232 -17.21 -9.60 14.43
N MET A 233 -16.77 -10.47 13.53
CA MET A 233 -16.92 -11.92 13.71
C MET A 233 -16.15 -12.45 14.91
N SER A 234 -14.96 -11.91 15.22
CA SER A 234 -14.19 -12.33 16.39
C SER A 234 -14.90 -12.00 17.70
N ARG A 235 -15.48 -10.80 17.83
CA ARG A 235 -16.28 -10.40 19.01
C ARG A 235 -17.54 -11.23 19.16
N CYS A 236 -18.24 -11.48 18.05
CA CYS A 236 -19.39 -12.36 18.02
C CYS A 236 -19.01 -13.76 18.49
N LEU A 237 -17.96 -14.36 17.91
CA LEU A 237 -17.50 -15.69 18.29
C LEU A 237 -17.10 -15.78 19.77
N LEU A 238 -16.35 -14.79 20.28
CA LEU A 238 -15.96 -14.73 21.69
C LEU A 238 -17.16 -14.60 22.62
N LEU A 239 -18.16 -13.79 22.26
CA LEU A 239 -19.36 -13.63 23.07
C LEU A 239 -20.22 -14.90 23.05
N LEU A 240 -20.39 -15.54 21.87
CA LEU A 240 -21.09 -16.82 21.73
C LEU A 240 -20.43 -17.91 22.59
N LEU A 241 -19.09 -17.97 22.56
CA LEU A 241 -18.27 -18.84 23.40
C LEU A 241 -18.46 -18.52 24.89
N ALA A 242 -18.40 -17.26 25.28
CA ALA A 242 -18.54 -16.83 26.68
C ALA A 242 -19.93 -17.17 27.24
N LEU A 243 -20.97 -17.08 26.42
CA LEU A 243 -22.34 -17.47 26.75
C LEU A 243 -22.55 -19.00 26.74
N GLY A 244 -21.57 -19.77 26.28
CA GLY A 244 -21.64 -21.23 26.21
C GLY A 244 -22.57 -21.78 25.12
N TRP A 245 -22.91 -20.96 24.12
CA TRP A 245 -23.79 -21.38 23.02
C TRP A 245 -23.06 -22.36 22.10
N GLY A 246 -23.66 -23.53 21.87
CA GLY A 246 -23.05 -24.62 21.10
C GLY A 246 -22.22 -25.62 21.90
N VAL A 247 -21.93 -25.36 23.19
CA VAL A 247 -21.19 -26.30 24.08
C VAL A 247 -21.96 -26.65 25.36
N VAL A 248 -22.71 -25.70 25.93
CA VAL A 248 -23.43 -25.85 27.22
C VAL A 248 -24.94 -25.78 27.04
N HIS A 249 -25.42 -24.91 26.14
CA HIS A 249 -26.84 -24.78 25.82
C HIS A 249 -27.11 -25.24 24.38
N ALA A 250 -28.01 -26.23 24.23
CA ALA A 250 -28.44 -26.79 22.95
C ALA A 250 -29.33 -25.82 22.14
N SER A 251 -29.94 -24.83 22.79
CA SER A 251 -30.75 -23.79 22.15
C SER A 251 -30.47 -22.43 22.76
N VAL A 252 -30.39 -21.43 21.88
CA VAL A 252 -30.19 -20.02 22.23
C VAL A 252 -31.56 -19.36 22.29
N ASP A 253 -31.84 -18.57 23.34
CA ASP A 253 -33.00 -17.67 23.35
C ASP A 253 -32.99 -16.83 22.06
N PRO A 254 -34.01 -16.95 21.19
CA PRO A 254 -34.00 -16.31 19.88
C PRO A 254 -33.77 -14.79 19.98
N ASN A 255 -34.25 -14.17 21.05
CA ASN A 255 -34.07 -12.75 21.34
C ASN A 255 -32.60 -12.39 21.60
N LYS A 256 -31.87 -13.18 22.40
CA LYS A 256 -30.45 -12.92 22.69
C LYS A 256 -29.59 -13.14 21.45
N ARG A 257 -29.89 -14.18 20.66
CA ARG A 257 -29.23 -14.43 19.38
C ARG A 257 -29.41 -13.25 18.42
N ALA A 258 -30.65 -12.74 18.30
CA ALA A 258 -30.97 -11.62 17.44
C ALA A 258 -30.19 -10.35 17.85
N ILE A 259 -30.09 -10.07 19.15
CA ILE A 259 -29.33 -8.92 19.68
C ILE A 259 -27.83 -9.04 19.35
N VAL A 260 -27.23 -10.21 19.59
CA VAL A 260 -25.78 -10.40 19.31
C VAL A 260 -25.49 -10.25 17.82
N LEU A 261 -26.32 -10.85 16.96
CA LEU A 261 -26.15 -10.75 15.51
C LEU A 261 -26.36 -9.32 15.01
N SER A 262 -27.41 -8.63 15.49
CA SER A 262 -27.68 -7.25 15.08
C SER A 262 -26.56 -6.29 15.49
N MET A 263 -26.06 -6.39 16.73
CA MET A 263 -24.92 -5.59 17.18
C MET A 263 -23.65 -5.88 16.37
N THR A 264 -23.42 -7.14 16.01
CA THR A 264 -22.27 -7.52 15.17
C THR A 264 -22.37 -6.91 13.77
N ILE A 265 -23.55 -6.96 13.14
CA ILE A 265 -23.77 -6.37 11.82
C ILE A 265 -23.57 -4.85 11.85
N VAL A 266 -24.15 -4.18 12.87
CA VAL A 266 -23.99 -2.74 13.06
C VAL A 266 -22.51 -2.38 13.28
N TYR A 267 -21.79 -3.16 14.07
CA TYR A 267 -20.36 -2.97 14.30
C TYR A 267 -19.56 -3.08 13.00
N ILE A 268 -19.78 -4.13 12.20
CA ILE A 268 -19.09 -4.33 10.93
C ILE A 268 -19.37 -3.16 9.98
N ALA A 269 -20.63 -2.72 9.89
CA ALA A 269 -21.00 -1.59 9.04
C ALA A 269 -20.30 -0.30 9.46
N LEU A 270 -20.38 0.08 10.75
CA LEU A 270 -19.75 1.29 11.28
C LEU A 270 -18.22 1.27 11.11
N LYS A 271 -17.58 0.14 11.44
CA LYS A 271 -16.12 0.00 11.31
C LYS A 271 -15.67 0.09 9.85
N THR A 272 -16.38 -0.57 8.93
CA THR A 272 -16.05 -0.56 7.50
C THR A 272 -16.24 0.83 6.91
N ILE A 273 -17.34 1.51 7.23
CA ILE A 273 -17.62 2.88 6.77
C ILE A 273 -16.55 3.84 7.30
N ALA A 274 -16.21 3.75 8.59
CA ALA A 274 -15.16 4.57 9.17
C ALA A 274 -13.81 4.36 8.49
N ASP A 275 -13.40 3.11 8.25
CA ASP A 275 -12.10 2.78 7.64
C ASP A 275 -12.02 3.30 6.19
N ILE A 276 -13.08 3.14 5.40
CA ILE A 276 -13.14 3.67 4.03
C ILE A 276 -13.07 5.20 4.05
N LEU A 277 -13.87 5.86 4.89
CA LEU A 277 -13.91 7.32 4.96
C LEU A 277 -12.56 7.90 5.40
N ILE A 278 -11.90 7.30 6.39
CA ILE A 278 -10.58 7.78 6.86
C ILE A 278 -9.55 7.73 5.75
N ASN A 279 -9.49 6.65 4.98
CA ASN A 279 -8.50 6.48 3.92
C ASN A 279 -8.83 7.25 2.63
N MET A 280 -10.10 7.60 2.39
CA MET A 280 -10.53 8.35 1.20
C MET A 280 -10.59 9.87 1.44
N SER A 281 -10.63 10.31 2.70
CA SER A 281 -10.94 11.69 3.03
C SER A 281 -9.82 12.67 2.66
N ASP A 282 -8.56 12.25 2.53
CA ASP A 282 -7.40 13.09 2.17
C ASP A 282 -7.40 14.51 2.79
N GLY A 283 -7.83 14.64 4.06
CA GLY A 283 -7.93 15.92 4.77
C GLY A 283 -9.20 16.76 4.52
N ASP A 284 -10.16 16.28 3.74
CA ASP A 284 -11.44 16.94 3.51
C ASP A 284 -12.29 17.03 4.79
N THR A 285 -12.47 18.26 5.28
CA THR A 285 -13.21 18.56 6.50
C THR A 285 -14.70 18.27 6.42
N SER A 286 -15.26 18.10 5.21
CA SER A 286 -16.69 17.89 4.98
C SER A 286 -17.22 16.57 5.54
N VAL A 287 -16.40 15.51 5.51
CA VAL A 287 -16.75 14.16 5.99
C VAL A 287 -16.28 13.87 7.41
N GLY A 288 -15.49 14.77 8.01
CA GLY A 288 -14.90 14.58 9.35
C GLY A 288 -15.94 14.32 10.45
N GLY A 289 -17.11 14.97 10.38
CA GLY A 289 -18.20 14.75 11.33
C GLY A 289 -18.77 13.33 11.28
N LEU A 290 -18.92 12.75 10.08
CA LEU A 290 -19.40 11.38 9.90
C LEU A 290 -18.36 10.34 10.36
N ILE A 291 -17.08 10.60 10.08
CA ILE A 291 -15.97 9.76 10.58
C ILE A 291 -15.99 9.71 12.10
N SER A 292 -16.02 10.88 12.75
CA SER A 292 -16.04 10.99 14.22
C SER A 292 -17.23 10.25 14.82
N LEU A 293 -18.43 10.42 14.24
CA LEU A 293 -19.63 9.71 14.68
C LEU A 293 -19.47 8.18 14.57
N CYS A 294 -19.00 7.67 13.42
CA CYS A 294 -18.83 6.23 13.21
C CYS A 294 -17.80 5.64 14.18
N VAL A 295 -16.68 6.33 14.39
CA VAL A 295 -15.63 5.93 15.34
C VAL A 295 -16.19 5.91 16.77
N TRP A 296 -16.95 6.93 17.17
CA TRP A 296 -17.52 7.02 18.51
C TRP A 296 -18.52 5.89 18.80
N PHE A 297 -19.44 5.60 17.87
CA PHE A 297 -20.36 4.47 18.01
C PHE A 297 -19.64 3.11 18.02
N THR A 298 -18.60 2.96 17.21
CA THR A 298 -17.76 1.74 17.23
C THR A 298 -17.15 1.54 18.61
N TRP A 299 -16.65 2.61 19.23
CA TRP A 299 -16.05 2.58 20.57
C TRP A 299 -17.06 2.22 21.66
N LEU A 300 -18.30 2.71 21.58
CA LEU A 300 -19.38 2.33 22.49
C LEU A 300 -19.71 0.84 22.41
N ILE A 301 -19.79 0.30 21.19
CA ILE A 301 -20.05 -1.14 21.00
C ILE A 301 -18.87 -1.96 21.54
N ASP A 302 -17.63 -1.50 21.33
CA ASP A 302 -16.44 -2.14 21.88
C ASP A 302 -16.43 -2.17 23.41
N LEU A 303 -16.78 -1.06 24.05
CA LEU A 303 -16.93 -1.00 25.52
C LEU A 303 -17.99 -1.99 26.02
N PHE A 304 -19.10 -2.09 25.30
CA PHE A 304 -20.16 -3.04 25.65
C PHE A 304 -19.69 -4.49 25.55
N PHE A 305 -19.01 -4.89 24.47
CA PHE A 305 -18.41 -6.22 24.36
C PHE A 305 -17.36 -6.48 25.42
N PHE A 306 -16.51 -5.49 25.70
CA PHE A 306 -15.44 -5.57 26.69
C PHE A 306 -15.96 -5.88 28.10
N VAL A 307 -17.10 -5.30 28.49
CA VAL A 307 -17.74 -5.57 29.77
C VAL A 307 -18.55 -6.87 29.74
N TRP A 308 -19.28 -7.14 28.66
CA TRP A 308 -20.20 -8.26 28.60
C TRP A 308 -19.49 -9.61 28.52
N ILE A 309 -18.42 -9.73 27.72
CA ILE A 309 -17.70 -11.00 27.51
C ILE A 309 -17.17 -11.59 28.83
N PRO A 310 -16.41 -10.86 29.68
CA PRO A 310 -15.95 -11.38 30.97
C PRO A 310 -17.11 -11.78 31.90
N ILE A 311 -18.17 -10.96 31.97
CA ILE A 311 -19.34 -11.24 32.83
C ILE A 311 -20.02 -12.54 32.38
N ALA A 312 -20.29 -12.69 31.09
CA ALA A 312 -20.87 -13.89 30.51
C ALA A 312 -19.98 -15.11 30.78
N LEU A 313 -18.67 -14.97 30.61
CA LEU A 313 -17.70 -16.05 30.82
C LEU A 313 -17.68 -16.51 32.29
N LEU A 314 -17.67 -15.56 33.24
CA LEU A 314 -17.71 -15.85 34.68
C LEU A 314 -19.02 -16.55 35.09
N GLN A 315 -20.15 -16.13 34.52
CA GLN A 315 -21.46 -16.77 34.76
C GLN A 315 -21.46 -18.22 34.26
N THR A 316 -20.98 -18.45 33.03
CA THR A 316 -20.89 -19.80 32.45
C THR A 316 -19.94 -20.69 33.25
N MET A 317 -18.78 -20.17 33.69
CA MET A 317 -17.87 -20.92 34.56
C MET A 317 -18.50 -21.26 35.92
N LYS A 318 -19.27 -20.35 36.52
CA LYS A 318 -19.98 -20.62 37.79
C LYS A 318 -21.00 -21.74 37.60
N HIS A 319 -21.72 -21.74 36.50
CA HIS A 319 -22.65 -22.80 36.14
C HIS A 319 -21.93 -24.15 35.94
N LEU A 320 -20.86 -24.19 35.14
CA LEU A 320 -20.04 -25.40 34.92
C LEU A 320 -19.40 -25.95 36.21
N LYS A 321 -19.02 -25.07 37.14
CA LYS A 321 -18.52 -25.47 38.46
C LYS A 321 -19.61 -26.14 39.29
N SER A 322 -20.85 -25.64 39.22
CA SER A 322 -21.99 -26.23 39.95
C SER A 322 -22.43 -27.58 39.39
N THR A 323 -22.25 -27.81 38.09
CA THR A 323 -22.60 -29.07 37.42
C THR A 323 -21.45 -30.09 37.39
N ASN A 324 -20.34 -29.84 38.10
CA ASN A 324 -19.15 -30.69 38.19
C ASN A 324 -18.50 -31.06 36.83
N GLN A 325 -18.67 -30.23 35.80
CA GLN A 325 -18.05 -30.44 34.49
C GLN A 325 -16.60 -29.89 34.44
N SER A 326 -15.70 -30.52 35.21
CA SER A 326 -14.33 -30.06 35.46
C SER A 326 -13.47 -29.86 34.20
N ARG A 327 -13.61 -30.75 33.18
CA ARG A 327 -12.87 -30.64 31.91
C ARG A 327 -13.32 -29.45 31.06
N LYS A 328 -14.62 -29.15 31.01
CA LYS A 328 -15.16 -27.96 30.31
C LYS A 328 -14.70 -26.69 31.03
N LEU A 329 -14.72 -26.68 32.36
CA LEU A 329 -14.27 -25.56 33.19
C LEU A 329 -12.79 -25.18 32.93
N GLU A 330 -11.90 -26.16 32.72
CA GLU A 330 -10.48 -25.90 32.47
C GLU A 330 -10.23 -25.14 31.15
N ARG A 331 -10.99 -25.45 30.10
CA ARG A 331 -10.93 -24.71 28.83
C ARG A 331 -11.43 -23.27 28.99
N TYR A 332 -12.52 -23.07 29.71
CA TYR A 332 -13.05 -21.73 29.98
C TYR A 332 -12.10 -20.90 30.87
N ARG A 333 -11.39 -21.51 31.82
CA ARG A 333 -10.30 -20.83 32.55
C ARG A 333 -9.16 -20.44 31.63
N SER A 334 -8.81 -21.29 30.67
CA SER A 334 -7.78 -20.97 29.68
C SER A 334 -8.20 -19.82 28.78
N LEU A 335 -9.47 -19.76 28.37
CA LEU A 335 -10.04 -18.62 27.65
C LEU A 335 -9.98 -17.33 28.48
N LEU A 336 -10.28 -17.38 29.78
CA LEU A 336 -10.15 -16.21 30.65
C LEU A 336 -8.69 -15.74 30.78
N ARG A 337 -7.72 -16.67 30.86
CA ARG A 337 -6.28 -16.34 30.87
C ARG A 337 -5.85 -15.67 29.56
N ILE A 338 -6.32 -16.18 28.42
CA ILE A 338 -6.05 -15.57 27.10
C ILE A 338 -6.65 -14.16 27.02
N LEU A 339 -7.89 -13.98 27.50
CA LEU A 339 -8.53 -12.66 27.56
C LEU A 339 -7.75 -11.69 28.46
N GLY A 340 -7.28 -12.16 29.62
CA GLY A 340 -6.41 -11.36 30.49
C GLY A 340 -5.09 -10.96 29.83
N LEU A 341 -4.47 -11.88 29.09
CA LEU A 341 -3.25 -11.61 28.32
C LEU A 341 -3.50 -10.57 27.21
N ALA A 342 -4.62 -10.68 26.49
CA ALA A 342 -5.02 -9.72 25.46
C ALA A 342 -5.13 -8.30 26.02
N ILE A 343 -5.80 -8.16 27.17
CA ILE A 343 -5.96 -6.88 27.86
C ILE A 343 -4.61 -6.33 28.29
N LEU A 344 -3.75 -7.17 28.87
CA LEU A 344 -2.40 -6.77 29.29
C LEU A 344 -1.59 -6.24 28.09
N LEU A 345 -1.56 -6.97 26.97
CA LEU A 345 -0.87 -6.54 25.76
C LEU A 345 -1.38 -5.20 25.23
N THR A 346 -2.71 -5.00 25.19
CA THR A 346 -3.27 -3.71 24.78
C THR A 346 -2.90 -2.57 25.73
N MET A 347 -2.91 -2.82 27.05
CA MET A 347 -2.53 -1.81 28.04
C MET A 347 -1.04 -1.47 27.94
N THR A 348 -0.18 -2.44 27.66
CA THR A 348 1.25 -2.20 27.41
C THR A 348 1.44 -1.33 26.17
N LEU A 349 0.76 -1.61 25.06
CA LEU A 349 0.82 -0.77 23.86
C LEU A 349 0.38 0.67 24.16
N VAL A 350 -0.74 0.86 24.85
CA VAL A 350 -1.22 2.19 25.25
C VAL A 350 -0.23 2.91 26.18
N ALA A 351 0.39 2.19 27.12
CA ALA A 351 1.40 2.76 28.01
C ALA A 351 2.65 3.22 27.26
N LEU A 352 3.10 2.47 26.24
CA LEU A 352 4.22 2.88 25.38
C LEU A 352 3.89 4.15 24.59
N ILE A 353 2.65 4.28 24.09
CA ILE A 353 2.19 5.48 23.38
C ILE A 353 2.18 6.70 24.31
N ILE A 354 1.66 6.55 25.53
CA ILE A 354 1.65 7.63 26.51
C ILE A 354 3.09 8.01 26.89
N ALA A 355 3.99 7.03 27.02
CA ALA A 355 5.39 7.30 27.30
C ALA A 355 6.04 8.10 26.16
N ASP A 356 5.80 7.75 24.90
CA ASP A 356 6.29 8.51 23.76
C ASP A 356 5.78 9.96 23.77
N PHE A 357 4.46 10.15 23.92
CA PHE A 357 3.83 11.47 23.98
C PHE A 357 4.37 12.35 25.12
N VAL A 358 4.72 11.76 26.27
CA VAL A 358 5.19 12.50 27.45
C VAL A 358 6.69 12.80 27.38
N TYR A 359 7.49 11.89 26.81
CA TYR A 359 8.96 11.98 26.86
C TYR A 359 9.61 12.61 25.61
N ASP A 360 8.83 13.00 24.58
CA ASP A 360 9.34 13.58 23.32
C ASP A 360 10.55 12.79 22.77
N GLY A 361 10.46 11.48 22.95
CA GLY A 361 11.62 10.64 23.26
C GLY A 361 11.97 9.70 22.13
N GLY A 362 12.32 10.23 20.95
CA GLY A 362 13.10 9.57 19.90
C GLY A 362 12.60 8.23 19.31
N ILE A 363 11.48 7.70 19.79
CA ILE A 363 10.81 6.51 19.23
C ILE A 363 9.54 7.05 18.58
N GLU A 364 9.59 7.45 17.31
CA GLU A 364 8.40 7.93 16.59
C GLU A 364 7.34 6.81 16.47
N ILE A 365 6.48 6.65 17.49
CA ILE A 365 5.38 5.68 17.44
C ILE A 365 4.24 6.31 16.63
N SER A 366 4.33 6.19 15.30
CA SER A 366 3.27 6.65 14.40
C SER A 366 1.94 5.92 14.63
N LEU A 367 0.82 6.55 14.24
CA LEU A 367 -0.53 5.92 14.29
C LEU A 367 -0.60 4.61 13.46
N LEU A 368 0.32 4.48 12.51
CA LEU A 368 0.52 3.30 11.68
C LEU A 368 1.13 2.15 12.49
N ASN A 369 2.10 2.44 13.36
CA ASN A 369 2.66 1.49 14.33
C ASN A 369 1.62 0.98 15.33
N ILE A 370 0.61 1.79 15.66
CA ILE A 370 -0.55 1.36 16.48
C ILE A 370 -1.40 0.33 15.73
N THR A 371 -1.68 0.60 14.45
CA THR A 371 -2.46 -0.32 13.61
C THR A 371 -1.71 -1.64 13.44
N GLN A 372 -0.41 -1.60 13.15
CA GLN A 372 0.45 -2.79 13.07
C GLN A 372 0.50 -3.56 14.40
N GLY A 373 0.68 -2.87 15.54
CA GLY A 373 0.68 -3.48 16.87
C GLY A 373 -0.65 -4.19 17.22
N ASN A 374 -1.78 -3.60 16.84
CA ASN A 374 -3.09 -4.23 17.00
C ASN A 374 -3.25 -5.48 16.14
N GLU A 375 -2.71 -5.49 14.92
CA GLU A 375 -2.68 -6.69 14.06
C GLU A 375 -1.86 -7.82 14.67
N VAL A 376 -0.67 -7.50 15.21
CA VAL A 376 0.16 -8.48 15.91
C VAL A 376 -0.57 -9.05 17.12
N ASN A 377 -1.18 -8.20 17.95
CA ASN A 377 -1.94 -8.64 19.11
C ASN A 377 -3.11 -9.56 18.71
N PHE A 378 -3.87 -9.19 17.68
CA PHE A 378 -4.96 -10.03 17.18
C PHE A 378 -4.46 -11.40 16.70
N PHE A 379 -3.38 -11.42 15.91
CA PHE A 379 -2.78 -12.67 15.43
C PHE A 379 -2.30 -13.57 16.57
N LEU A 380 -1.64 -13.00 17.59
CA LEU A 380 -1.19 -13.75 18.77
C LEU A 380 -2.38 -14.36 19.52
N ILE A 381 -3.42 -13.57 19.80
CA ILE A 381 -4.63 -14.06 20.48
C ILE A 381 -5.30 -15.17 19.67
N LEU A 382 -5.45 -14.98 18.36
CA LEU A 382 -6.03 -15.98 17.47
C LEU A 382 -5.22 -17.28 17.47
N THR A 383 -3.89 -17.18 17.49
CA THR A 383 -2.98 -18.33 17.60
C THR A 383 -3.19 -19.07 18.91
N PHE A 384 -3.28 -18.37 20.05
CA PHE A 384 -3.57 -19.00 21.34
C PHE A 384 -4.93 -19.69 21.36
N ILE A 385 -5.96 -19.06 20.79
CA ILE A 385 -7.30 -19.65 20.66
C ILE A 385 -7.22 -20.92 19.80
N ALA A 386 -6.55 -20.87 18.65
CA ALA A 386 -6.37 -22.02 17.76
C ALA A 386 -5.62 -23.18 18.43
N ILE A 387 -4.64 -22.90 19.30
CA ILE A 387 -3.92 -23.92 20.07
C ILE A 387 -4.81 -24.55 21.14
N VAL A 388 -5.58 -23.75 21.89
CA VAL A 388 -6.48 -24.24 22.94
C VAL A 388 -7.61 -25.07 22.36
N TRP A 389 -8.11 -24.68 21.19
CA TRP A 389 -9.22 -25.34 20.49
C TRP A 389 -8.75 -26.18 19.30
N LYS A 390 -7.52 -26.71 19.35
CA LYS A 390 -7.00 -27.56 18.28
C LYS A 390 -7.92 -28.78 18.05
N PRO A 391 -8.16 -29.18 16.79
CA PRO A 391 -8.88 -30.41 16.48
C PRO A 391 -8.24 -31.60 17.19
N ASN A 392 -9.05 -32.37 17.92
CA ASN A 392 -8.60 -33.54 18.69
C ASN A 392 -9.58 -34.70 18.44
N PRO A 393 -9.12 -35.94 18.28
CA PRO A 393 -10.01 -37.09 18.10
C PRO A 393 -11.09 -37.26 19.19
N MET A 394 -10.85 -36.79 20.42
CA MET A 394 -11.86 -36.82 21.50
C MET A 394 -12.82 -35.63 21.49
N ALA A 395 -12.79 -34.76 20.48
CA ALA A 395 -13.54 -33.51 20.46
C ALA A 395 -15.08 -33.70 20.57
N ARG A 396 -15.61 -34.77 19.96
CA ARG A 396 -17.06 -35.07 19.95
C ARG A 396 -17.65 -35.38 21.32
N ASP A 397 -16.87 -36.00 22.21
CA ASP A 397 -17.32 -36.35 23.56
C ASP A 397 -17.62 -35.11 24.42
N PHE A 398 -17.23 -33.91 23.98
CA PHE A 398 -17.42 -32.66 24.72
C PHE A 398 -18.72 -31.92 24.38
N VAL A 399 -19.34 -32.17 23.22
CA VAL A 399 -20.55 -31.45 22.78
C VAL A 399 -21.84 -32.13 23.23
N TYR A 400 -21.82 -33.46 23.39
CA TYR A 400 -23.03 -34.26 23.66
C TYR A 400 -23.03 -35.02 25.00
N ALA A 401 -22.02 -34.82 25.86
CA ALA A 401 -21.96 -35.41 27.20
C ALA A 401 -22.25 -34.40 28.34
#